data_AF-A0A2W7LBZ7-F1
#
_entry.id   AF-A0A2W7LBZ7-F1
#
_cell.length_a   1.000
_cell.length_b   1.000
_cell.length_c   1.000
_cell.angle_alpha   90.00
_cell.angle_beta   90.00
_cell.angle_gamma   90.00
#
_symmetry.space_group_name_H-M   'P 1'
#
loop_
_entity.id
_entity.type
_entity.pdbx_description
1 polymer ?
#
loop_
_entity_poly.entity_id
_entity_poly.type
_entity_poly.pdbx_seq_one_letter_code
_entity_poly.pdbx_strand_id
1 'polypeptide(L)'
;MQRRDLLRFGLGASLFLGATSMIGCSQQRPSAGYQALGDDDLPLLQALIPVVLAGTQASTASVLQSLDHKLAALSPAMLKLTRQLFDVLTLSLTRGPLTGVWGGWADTTGAEVERFLERWRDSSLNLLRQGHASLLQLLLMAWYERPEAWAACGYPGPPKI
;
A
#
# COMPACT_ATOMS: atom_id res chain seq x y z
N MET A 1 29.54 -3.40 13.53
CA MET A 1 28.44 -3.35 12.54
C MET A 1 28.98 -3.85 11.22
N GLN A 2 28.58 -5.05 10.79
CA GLN A 2 29.24 -5.78 9.70
C GLN A 2 28.58 -5.47 8.36
N ARG A 3 29.40 -5.16 7.34
CA ARG A 3 29.03 -4.91 5.93
C ARG A 3 28.25 -6.06 5.24
N ARG A 4 28.01 -7.15 5.97
CA ARG A 4 27.39 -8.41 5.53
C ARG A 4 25.87 -8.37 5.65
N ASP A 5 25.35 -7.52 6.54
CA ASP A 5 23.90 -7.34 6.73
C ASP A 5 23.28 -6.50 5.59
N LEU A 6 24.07 -5.63 4.96
CA LEU A 6 23.63 -4.83 3.81
C LEU A 6 23.35 -5.68 2.56
N LEU A 7 24.10 -6.77 2.35
CA LEU A 7 23.87 -7.66 1.20
C LEU A 7 22.68 -8.62 1.43
N ARG A 8 22.27 -8.85 2.69
CA ARG A 8 21.04 -9.60 2.99
C ARG A 8 19.77 -8.80 2.71
N PHE A 9 19.82 -7.47 2.80
CA PHE A 9 18.69 -6.62 2.41
C PHE A 9 18.45 -6.57 0.89
N GLY A 10 19.48 -6.79 0.07
CA GLY A 10 19.35 -6.80 -1.39
C GLY A 10 18.71 -8.07 -1.99
N LEU A 11 18.77 -9.20 -1.30
CA LEU A 11 18.23 -10.49 -1.78
C LEU A 11 16.74 -10.71 -1.44
N GLY A 12 16.16 -9.88 -0.56
CA GLY A 12 14.74 -9.96 -0.21
C GLY A 12 13.80 -9.53 -1.34
N ALA A 13 14.29 -8.77 -2.32
CA ALA A 13 13.53 -8.29 -3.47
C ALA A 13 13.26 -9.37 -4.54
N SER A 14 14.01 -10.48 -4.53
CA SER A 14 13.95 -11.48 -5.62
C SER A 14 12.85 -12.54 -5.45
N LEU A 15 12.20 -12.64 -4.30
CA LEU A 15 11.12 -13.63 -4.08
C LEU A 15 9.72 -13.15 -4.47
N PHE A 16 9.53 -11.87 -4.81
CA PHE A 16 8.28 -11.43 -5.44
C PHE A 16 8.19 -11.84 -6.93
N LEU A 17 9.33 -12.08 -7.57
CA LEU A 17 9.40 -12.32 -9.02
C LEU A 17 9.23 -13.80 -9.42
N GLY A 18 9.28 -14.74 -8.48
CA GLY A 18 9.34 -16.17 -8.79
C GLY A 18 7.99 -16.88 -9.00
N ALA A 19 6.87 -16.35 -8.50
CA ALA A 19 5.58 -17.05 -8.53
C ALA A 19 4.42 -16.24 -9.13
N THR A 20 4.67 -15.05 -9.68
CA THR A 20 3.63 -14.14 -10.18
C THR A 20 3.63 -13.99 -11.71
N SER A 21 4.54 -14.66 -12.43
CA SER A 21 4.62 -14.56 -13.91
C SER A 21 3.36 -15.03 -14.65
N MET A 22 2.41 -15.68 -13.96
CA MET A 22 1.12 -16.10 -14.53
C MET A 22 -0.11 -15.35 -14.01
N ILE A 23 0.01 -14.41 -13.05
CA ILE A 23 -1.17 -13.85 -12.36
C ILE A 23 -1.55 -12.44 -12.87
N GLY A 24 -0.66 -11.71 -13.53
CA GLY A 24 -0.88 -10.27 -13.78
C GLY A 24 -0.36 -9.79 -15.13
N CYS A 25 -0.97 -10.26 -16.22
CA CYS A 25 -0.97 -9.54 -17.50
C CYS A 25 -2.38 -8.97 -17.78
N SER A 26 -3.06 -8.49 -16.74
CA SER A 26 -4.17 -7.57 -16.93
C SER A 26 -3.59 -6.18 -17.16
N GLN A 27 -3.89 -5.57 -18.30
CA GLN A 27 -3.66 -4.14 -18.46
C GLN A 27 -4.66 -3.43 -17.54
N GLN A 28 -4.25 -3.18 -16.30
CA GLN A 28 -5.02 -2.42 -15.32
C GLN A 28 -5.25 -1.02 -15.89
N ARG A 29 -6.48 -0.76 -16.33
CA ARG A 29 -6.87 0.57 -16.80
C ARG A 29 -7.06 1.45 -15.57
N PRO A 30 -6.53 2.67 -15.57
CA PRO A 30 -6.83 3.63 -14.51
C PRO A 30 -8.34 3.85 -14.40
N SER A 31 -8.82 3.96 -13.16
CA SER A 31 -10.20 4.30 -12.85
C SER A 31 -10.50 5.75 -13.27
N ALA A 32 -11.77 6.08 -13.51
CA ALA A 32 -12.16 7.43 -13.88
C ALA A 32 -11.76 8.45 -12.79
N GLY A 33 -10.93 9.43 -13.15
CA GLY A 33 -10.41 10.44 -12.23
C GLY A 33 -9.04 10.12 -11.61
N TYR A 34 -8.48 8.94 -11.90
CA TYR A 34 -7.16 8.51 -11.42
C TYR A 34 -6.20 8.26 -12.60
N GLN A 35 -4.90 8.43 -12.36
CA GLN A 35 -3.84 8.27 -13.35
C GLN A 35 -3.18 6.88 -13.29
N ALA A 36 -3.05 6.32 -12.08
CA ALA A 36 -2.32 5.09 -11.83
C ALA A 36 -3.16 4.01 -11.12
N LEU A 37 -4.09 4.40 -10.25
CA LEU A 37 -4.99 3.49 -9.54
C LEU A 37 -6.08 2.92 -10.46
N GLY A 38 -6.29 1.60 -10.41
CA GLY A 38 -7.39 0.91 -11.09
C GLY A 38 -8.63 0.75 -10.20
N ASP A 39 -9.74 0.32 -10.80
CA ASP A 39 -11.02 0.12 -10.10
C ASP A 39 -10.92 -0.91 -8.95
N ASP A 40 -10.12 -1.96 -9.14
CA ASP A 40 -9.95 -3.03 -8.14
C ASP A 40 -9.16 -2.58 -6.91
N ASP A 41 -8.33 -1.54 -7.04
CA ASP A 41 -7.48 -1.02 -5.95
C ASP A 41 -8.30 -0.16 -4.98
N LEU A 42 -9.37 0.49 -5.46
CA LEU A 42 -10.11 1.49 -4.68
C LEU A 42 -10.79 0.91 -3.44
N PRO A 43 -11.52 -0.22 -3.49
CA PRO A 43 -12.15 -0.78 -2.29
C PRO A 43 -11.13 -1.18 -1.22
N LEU A 44 -9.99 -1.73 -1.63
CA LEU A 44 -8.89 -2.08 -0.74
C LEU A 44 -8.36 -0.83 -0.02
N LEU A 45 -8.02 0.21 -0.77
CA LEU A 45 -7.44 1.43 -0.21
C LEU A 45 -8.46 2.19 0.65
N GLN A 46 -9.73 2.23 0.24
CA GLN A 46 -10.82 2.82 1.02
C GLN A 46 -11.02 2.13 2.38
N ALA A 47 -10.81 0.81 2.45
CA ALA A 47 -10.84 0.06 3.71
C ALA A 47 -9.59 0.32 4.58
N LEU A 48 -8.40 0.43 3.95
CA LEU A 48 -7.13 0.58 4.67
C LEU A 48 -6.89 1.98 5.25
N ILE A 49 -7.18 3.02 4.47
CA ILE A 49 -6.90 4.42 4.84
C ILE A 49 -7.44 4.81 6.22
N PRO A 50 -8.73 4.61 6.55
CA PRO A 50 -9.27 5.05 7.85
C PRO A 50 -8.65 4.31 9.03
N VAL A 51 -8.16 3.09 8.83
CA VAL A 51 -7.51 2.29 9.88
C VAL A 51 -6.06 2.70 10.05
N VAL A 52 -5.30 2.82 8.96
CA VAL A 52 -3.87 3.19 9.02
C VAL A 52 -3.67 4.63 9.48
N LEU A 53 -4.58 5.52 9.10
CA LEU A 53 -4.53 6.94 9.46
C LEU A 53 -5.51 7.29 10.59
N ALA A 54 -5.91 6.30 11.40
CA ALA A 54 -6.77 6.51 12.56
C ALA A 54 -6.18 7.59 13.49
N GLY A 55 -7.01 8.52 13.94
CA GLY A 55 -6.59 9.65 14.79
C GLY A 55 -6.02 10.85 14.04
N THR A 56 -5.93 10.80 12.71
CA THR A 56 -5.61 11.97 11.88
C THR A 56 -6.88 12.65 11.33
N GLN A 57 -6.73 13.82 10.71
CA GLN A 57 -7.80 14.51 9.98
C GLN A 57 -7.85 14.09 8.50
N ALA A 58 -7.24 12.96 8.14
CA ALA A 58 -7.13 12.51 6.77
C ALA A 58 -8.50 12.16 6.18
N SER A 59 -8.86 12.82 5.08
CA SER A 59 -9.99 12.40 4.26
C SER A 59 -9.55 11.30 3.31
N THR A 60 -10.29 10.18 3.26
CA THR A 60 -10.00 9.05 2.37
C THR A 60 -9.82 9.48 0.92
N ALA A 61 -10.72 10.31 0.40
CA ALA A 61 -10.63 10.82 -0.98
C ALA A 61 -9.35 11.65 -1.20
N SER A 62 -8.98 12.47 -0.22
CA SER A 62 -7.78 13.33 -0.30
C SER A 62 -6.48 12.52 -0.33
N VAL A 63 -6.44 11.43 0.44
CA VAL A 63 -5.28 10.51 0.51
C VAL A 63 -5.19 9.68 -0.75
N LEU A 64 -6.32 9.19 -1.27
CA LEU A 64 -6.37 8.48 -2.56
C LEU A 64 -5.82 9.34 -3.70
N GLN A 65 -6.23 10.61 -3.79
CA GLN A 65 -5.74 11.50 -4.84
C GLN A 65 -4.23 11.77 -4.72
N SER A 66 -3.74 11.99 -3.49
CA SER A 66 -2.30 12.16 -3.25
C SER A 66 -1.51 10.90 -3.59
N LEU A 67 -2.03 9.72 -3.19
CA LEU A 67 -1.42 8.44 -3.49
C LEU A 67 -1.36 8.20 -5.00
N ASP A 68 -2.45 8.44 -5.72
CA ASP A 68 -2.50 8.28 -7.18
C ASP A 68 -1.46 9.15 -7.90
N HIS A 69 -1.34 10.42 -7.51
CA HIS A 69 -0.34 11.32 -8.08
C HIS A 69 1.09 10.79 -7.87
N LYS A 70 1.37 10.24 -6.69
CA LYS A 70 2.67 9.63 -6.38
C LYS A 70 2.92 8.37 -7.17
N LEU A 71 1.92 7.50 -7.30
CA LEU A 71 2.02 6.28 -8.09
C LEU A 71 2.27 6.59 -9.57
N ALA A 72 1.65 7.65 -10.10
CA ALA A 72 1.90 8.14 -11.46
C ALA A 72 3.33 8.66 -11.66
N ALA A 73 3.98 9.16 -10.60
CA ALA A 73 5.36 9.63 -10.63
C ALA A 73 6.42 8.52 -10.40
N LEU A 74 6.00 7.29 -10.10
CA LEU A 74 6.92 6.17 -9.88
C LEU A 74 7.57 5.70 -11.19
N SER A 75 8.77 5.11 -11.07
CA SER A 75 9.36 4.38 -12.19
C SER A 75 8.47 3.17 -12.56
N PRO A 76 8.46 2.73 -13.84
CA PRO A 76 7.63 1.61 -14.27
C PRO A 76 7.84 0.33 -13.46
N ALA A 77 9.10 0.07 -13.05
CA ALA A 77 9.44 -1.09 -12.22
C ALA A 77 8.82 -1.00 -10.81
N MET A 78 8.85 0.18 -10.18
CA MET A 78 8.29 0.36 -8.84
C MET A 78 6.76 0.37 -8.86
N LEU A 79 6.16 0.97 -9.89
CA LEU A 79 4.71 0.92 -10.11
C LEU A 79 4.24 -0.53 -10.30
N LYS A 80 4.98 -1.34 -11.06
CA LYS A 80 4.67 -2.76 -11.24
C LYS A 80 4.71 -3.53 -9.91
N LEU A 81 5.73 -3.34 -9.10
CA LEU A 81 5.82 -3.99 -7.78
C LEU A 81 4.67 -3.57 -6.85
N THR A 82 4.29 -2.29 -6.88
CA THR A 82 3.17 -1.79 -6.09
C THR A 82 1.84 -2.39 -6.53
N ARG A 83 1.61 -2.48 -7.85
CA ARG A 83 0.43 -3.17 -8.40
C ARG A 83 0.41 -4.66 -8.03
N GLN A 84 1.54 -5.35 -8.11
CA GLN A 84 1.63 -6.75 -7.67
C GLN A 84 1.28 -6.93 -6.19
N LEU A 85 1.64 -5.97 -5.33
CA LEU A 85 1.21 -5.98 -3.93
C LEU A 85 -0.32 -5.82 -3.81
N PHE A 86 -0.92 -4.91 -4.57
CA PHE A 86 -2.38 -4.73 -4.57
C PHE A 86 -3.11 -5.94 -5.16
N ASP A 87 -2.64 -6.51 -6.27
CA ASP A 87 -3.20 -7.71 -6.89
C ASP A 87 -3.28 -8.88 -5.90
N VAL A 88 -2.20 -9.11 -5.15
CA VAL A 88 -2.15 -10.15 -4.12
C VAL A 88 -3.22 -9.94 -3.03
N LEU A 89 -3.60 -8.69 -2.77
CA LEU A 89 -4.61 -8.32 -1.79
C LEU A 89 -6.03 -8.30 -2.38
N THR A 90 -6.22 -8.06 -3.67
CA THR A 90 -7.55 -7.94 -4.31
C THR A 90 -8.05 -9.28 -4.87
N LEU A 91 -7.14 -10.14 -5.35
CA LEU A 91 -7.48 -11.45 -5.90
C LEU A 91 -8.09 -12.36 -4.84
N SER A 92 -9.30 -12.89 -5.10
CA SER A 92 -10.03 -13.76 -4.17
C SER A 92 -9.24 -14.99 -3.71
N LEU A 93 -8.40 -15.55 -4.59
CA LEU A 93 -7.59 -16.74 -4.30
C LEU A 93 -6.50 -16.47 -3.25
N THR A 94 -5.91 -15.28 -3.26
CA THR A 94 -4.79 -14.92 -2.38
C THR A 94 -5.24 -14.09 -1.18
N ARG A 95 -6.29 -13.27 -1.32
CA ARG A 95 -6.81 -12.39 -0.27
C ARG A 95 -7.10 -13.14 1.01
N GLY A 96 -8.03 -14.10 0.99
CA GLY A 96 -8.46 -14.83 2.19
C GLY A 96 -7.30 -15.47 2.96
N PRO A 97 -6.48 -16.33 2.34
CA PRO A 97 -5.35 -16.98 3.02
C PRO A 97 -4.27 -16.03 3.53
N LEU A 98 -3.97 -14.97 2.77
CA LEU A 98 -2.88 -14.06 3.13
C LEU A 98 -3.31 -13.00 4.14
N THR A 99 -4.51 -12.46 3.98
CA THR A 99 -4.98 -11.33 4.80
C THR A 99 -5.86 -11.79 5.94
N GLY A 100 -6.50 -12.95 5.84
CA GLY A 100 -7.58 -13.41 6.72
C GLY A 100 -8.93 -12.75 6.45
N VAL A 101 -9.06 -11.95 5.38
CA VAL A 101 -10.29 -11.29 4.95
C VAL A 101 -10.90 -12.07 3.78
N TRP A 102 -11.98 -12.78 4.04
CA TRP A 102 -12.64 -13.62 3.02
C TRP A 102 -13.70 -12.86 2.21
N GLY A 103 -14.38 -11.90 2.84
CA GLY A 103 -15.34 -10.99 2.18
C GLY A 103 -14.67 -9.98 1.25
N GLY A 104 -15.48 -9.24 0.50
CA GLY A 104 -14.99 -8.13 -0.33
C GLY A 104 -14.47 -6.98 0.53
N TRP A 105 -13.48 -6.23 0.02
CA TRP A 105 -12.91 -5.09 0.74
C TRP A 105 -13.94 -4.00 1.05
N ALA A 106 -14.95 -3.82 0.19
CA ALA A 106 -16.03 -2.86 0.40
C ALA A 106 -16.87 -3.14 1.66
N ASP A 107 -16.97 -4.41 2.07
CA ASP A 107 -17.75 -4.85 3.23
C ASP A 107 -16.86 -5.16 4.45
N THR A 108 -15.55 -4.95 4.34
CA THR A 108 -14.59 -5.31 5.39
C THR A 108 -14.64 -4.29 6.51
N THR A 109 -14.77 -4.78 7.74
CA THR A 109 -14.81 -3.92 8.93
C THR A 109 -13.41 -3.40 9.32
N GLY A 110 -13.35 -2.24 9.98
CA GLY A 110 -12.08 -1.70 10.48
C GLY A 110 -11.31 -2.69 11.37
N ALA A 111 -12.00 -3.45 12.21
CA ALA A 111 -11.40 -4.47 13.07
C ALA A 111 -10.82 -5.67 12.29
N GLU A 112 -11.39 -6.03 11.14
CA GLU A 112 -10.80 -7.05 10.26
C GLU A 112 -9.55 -6.54 9.57
N VAL A 113 -9.54 -5.29 9.14
CA VAL A 113 -8.36 -4.62 8.57
C VAL A 113 -7.25 -4.50 9.61
N GLU A 114 -7.55 -4.12 10.84
CA GLU A 114 -6.58 -4.07 11.94
C GLU A 114 -5.93 -5.45 12.17
N ARG A 115 -6.74 -6.49 12.34
CA ARG A 115 -6.24 -7.87 12.50
C ARG A 115 -5.40 -8.32 11.31
N PHE A 116 -5.77 -7.94 10.09
CA PHE A 116 -4.99 -8.19 8.89
C PHE A 116 -3.60 -7.55 9.00
N LEU A 117 -3.54 -6.26 9.31
CA LEU A 117 -2.28 -5.51 9.41
C LEU A 117 -1.40 -6.08 10.54
N GLU A 118 -1.98 -6.41 11.69
CA GLU A 118 -1.27 -7.05 12.80
C GLU A 118 -0.70 -8.42 12.41
N ARG A 119 -1.48 -9.26 11.74
CA ARG A 119 -0.99 -10.57 11.24
C ARG A 119 0.20 -10.42 10.31
N TRP A 120 0.17 -9.44 9.42
CA TRP A 120 1.30 -9.19 8.51
C TRP A 120 2.52 -8.61 9.24
N ARG A 121 2.30 -7.69 10.17
CA ARG A 121 3.34 -7.10 11.03
C ARG A 121 4.10 -8.18 11.82
N ASP A 122 3.34 -9.10 12.42
CA ASP A 122 3.86 -10.09 13.36
C ASP A 122 4.22 -11.44 12.69
N SER A 123 4.15 -11.49 11.35
CA SER A 123 4.43 -12.69 10.58
C SER A 123 5.89 -13.15 10.68
N SER A 124 6.09 -14.47 10.73
CA SER A 124 7.42 -15.08 10.56
C SER A 124 7.94 -14.97 9.12
N LEU A 125 7.04 -14.76 8.15
CA LEU A 125 7.38 -14.60 6.74
C LEU A 125 7.83 -13.16 6.48
N ASN A 126 9.11 -13.00 6.12
CA ASN A 126 9.67 -11.68 5.83
C ASN A 126 8.94 -10.95 4.69
N LEU A 127 8.32 -11.70 3.78
CA LEU A 127 7.55 -11.16 2.67
C LEU A 127 6.31 -10.39 3.15
N LEU A 128 5.56 -10.94 4.10
CA LEU A 128 4.35 -10.32 4.63
C LEU A 128 4.66 -9.08 5.46
N ARG A 129 5.74 -9.13 6.25
CA ARG A 129 6.23 -7.95 6.98
C ARG A 129 6.64 -6.81 6.04
N GLN A 130 7.29 -7.13 4.92
CA GLN A 130 7.63 -6.15 3.88
C GLN A 130 6.38 -5.59 3.18
N GLY A 131 5.38 -6.43 2.93
CA GLY A 131 4.07 -6.00 2.43
C GLY A 131 3.42 -5.00 3.39
N HIS A 132 3.39 -5.31 4.69
CA HIS A 132 2.87 -4.40 5.72
C HIS A 132 3.62 -3.07 5.74
N ALA A 133 4.95 -3.10 5.80
CA ALA A 133 5.76 -1.89 5.80
C ALA A 133 5.52 -1.04 4.55
N SER A 134 5.42 -1.67 3.37
CA SER A 134 5.13 -1.00 2.10
C SER A 134 3.75 -0.33 2.10
N LEU A 135 2.71 -1.01 2.59
CA LEU A 135 1.35 -0.45 2.69
C LEU A 135 1.32 0.80 3.58
N LEU A 136 1.88 0.68 4.79
CA LEU A 136 1.96 1.82 5.72
C LEU A 136 2.76 2.97 5.10
N GLN A 137 3.91 2.68 4.49
CA GLN A 137 4.74 3.70 3.88
C GLN A 137 3.99 4.45 2.77
N LEU A 138 3.27 3.75 1.88
CA LEU A 138 2.51 4.39 0.80
C LEU A 138 1.43 5.32 1.35
N LEU A 139 0.65 4.87 2.34
CA LEU A 139 -0.46 5.63 2.90
C LEU A 139 0.02 6.81 3.76
N LEU A 140 1.01 6.60 4.62
CA LEU A 140 1.60 7.66 5.43
C LEU A 140 2.27 8.71 4.55
N MET A 141 3.01 8.28 3.53
CA MET A 141 3.64 9.20 2.58
C MET A 141 2.59 10.01 1.80
N ALA A 142 1.48 9.39 1.38
CA ALA A 142 0.38 10.10 0.73
C ALA A 142 -0.28 11.14 1.65
N TRP A 143 -0.42 10.83 2.93
CA TRP A 143 -0.97 11.78 3.91
C TRP A 143 0.00 12.92 4.25
N TYR A 144 1.26 12.63 4.55
CA TYR A 144 2.22 13.65 5.02
C TYR A 144 2.69 14.62 3.94
N GLU A 145 2.40 14.37 2.66
CA GLU A 145 2.57 15.38 1.61
C GLU A 145 1.50 16.46 1.61
N ARG A 146 0.42 16.26 2.36
CA ARG A 146 -0.69 17.19 2.38
C ARG A 146 -0.46 18.33 3.36
N PRO A 147 -0.78 19.59 2.99
CA PRO A 147 -0.70 20.73 3.89
C PRO A 147 -1.47 20.55 5.20
N GLU A 148 -2.59 19.83 5.16
CA GLU A 148 -3.41 19.52 6.33
C GLU A 148 -2.64 18.71 7.38
N ALA A 149 -1.72 17.84 6.95
CA ALA A 149 -0.89 17.05 7.85
C ALA A 149 0.22 17.89 8.51
N TRP A 150 0.68 18.96 7.85
CA TRP A 150 1.80 19.78 8.31
C TRP A 150 1.46 20.58 9.57
N ALA A 151 0.25 21.12 9.62
CA ALA A 151 -0.24 21.84 10.80
C ALA A 151 -0.28 20.93 12.04
N ALA A 152 -0.64 19.66 11.87
CA ALA A 152 -0.69 18.69 12.96
C ALA A 152 0.70 18.31 13.49
N CYS A 153 1.74 18.35 12.65
CA CYS A 153 3.12 18.03 13.06
C CYS A 153 4.02 19.25 13.31
N GLY A 154 3.46 20.47 13.25
CA GLY A 154 4.21 21.71 13.47
C GLY A 154 5.19 22.07 12.33
N TYR A 155 5.04 21.46 11.17
CA TYR A 155 5.87 21.76 10.00
C TYR A 155 5.32 23.00 9.29
N PRO A 156 6.14 24.05 9.03
CA PRO A 156 5.68 25.28 8.38
C PRO A 156 5.40 25.14 6.88
N GLY A 157 5.59 23.95 6.31
CA GLY A 157 5.54 23.70 4.88
C GLY A 157 6.91 23.83 4.20
N PRO A 158 7.02 23.38 2.94
CA PRO A 158 8.25 23.51 2.17
C PRO A 158 8.62 24.97 1.96
N PRO A 159 9.93 25.30 1.89
CA PRO A 159 10.38 26.65 1.63
C PRO A 159 9.83 27.15 0.29
N LYS A 160 9.28 28.37 0.29
CA LYS A 160 8.85 29.04 -0.93
C LYS A 160 10.10 29.54 -1.65
N ILE A 161 10.33 29.04 -2.86
CA ILE A 161 11.42 29.48 -3.75
C ILE A 161 10.93 30.61 -4.65
#